data_AF-N8UXK4-F1
#
_entry.id   AF-N8UXK4-F1
#
_cell.length_a   1.000
_cell.length_b   1.000
_cell.length_c   1.000
_cell.angle_alpha   90.00
_cell.angle_beta   90.00
_cell.angle_gamma   90.00
#
_symmetry.space_group_name_H-M   'P 1'
#
loop_
_entity.id
_entity.type
_entity.pdbx_description
1 polymer ?
#
loop_
_entity_poly.entity_id
_entity_poly.type
_entity_poly.pdbx_seq_one_letter_code
_entity_poly.pdbx_strand_id
1 'polypeptide(L)'
;MKIQTSDHFTPEALTKFFCSIEENGKLYVQEKRLILFVVLSASHLKHCLDLEWTDIDLEKCVWTLPADKSKYGSSQVIPLTDMMLKIINLQKSEQNDSNFVFPNLLDPSSPMSSKRLTLALKFCGLDGLSILYSFRPLFFSLVSDSDQWSVESVRNTIGHLEFNETLIKNDKNALKDRKAILEWYGEYMKKWANSLNII
;
A
#
# COMPACT_ATOMS: atom_id res chain seq x y z
N MET A 1 5.08 23.84 -5.40
CA MET A 1 6.30 23.14 -4.96
C MET A 1 6.40 21.85 -5.75
N LYS A 2 7.23 21.78 -6.80
CA LYS A 2 7.52 20.52 -7.49
C LYS A 2 8.22 19.62 -6.47
N ILE A 3 7.60 18.51 -6.11
CA ILE A 3 8.29 17.47 -5.35
C ILE A 3 9.35 16.95 -6.32
N GLN A 4 10.61 17.29 -6.09
CA GLN A 4 11.71 16.67 -6.82
C GLN A 4 11.57 15.17 -6.59
N THR A 5 11.22 14.44 -7.65
CA THR A 5 11.42 12.99 -7.70
C THR A 5 12.90 12.76 -7.47
N SER A 6 13.26 12.28 -6.29
CA SER A 6 14.62 11.82 -6.04
C SER A 6 14.96 10.73 -7.06
N ASP A 7 16.22 10.60 -7.44
CA ASP A 7 16.77 9.61 -8.39
C ASP A 7 16.51 8.13 -7.98
N HIS A 8 15.73 7.90 -6.93
CA HIS A 8 15.44 6.62 -6.29
C HIS A 8 14.23 5.88 -6.88
N PHE A 9 13.60 6.43 -7.92
CA PHE A 9 12.27 6.01 -8.38
C PHE A 9 12.18 5.77 -9.89
N THR A 10 13.31 5.54 -10.56
CA THR A 10 13.34 5.14 -11.97
C THR A 10 12.88 3.69 -12.16
N PRO A 11 12.45 3.27 -13.37
CA PRO A 11 12.14 1.87 -13.66
C PRO A 11 13.28 0.90 -13.30
N GLU A 12 14.54 1.32 -13.45
CA GLU A 12 15.72 0.54 -13.07
C GLU A 12 15.83 0.40 -11.54
N ALA A 13 15.57 1.49 -10.80
CA ALA A 13 15.54 1.45 -9.33
C ALA A 13 14.42 0.54 -8.81
N LEU A 14 13.22 0.60 -9.41
CA LEU A 14 12.12 -0.31 -9.11
C LEU A 14 12.48 -1.76 -9.41
N THR A 15 13.10 -2.02 -10.57
CA THR A 15 13.54 -3.37 -10.92
C THR A 15 14.52 -3.92 -9.90
N LYS A 16 15.55 -3.14 -9.53
CA LYS A 16 16.50 -3.51 -8.47
C LYS A 16 15.76 -3.78 -7.15
N PHE A 17 14.84 -2.92 -6.75
CA PHE A 17 14.06 -3.07 -5.52
C PHE A 17 13.29 -4.39 -5.47
N PHE A 18 12.53 -4.72 -6.52
CA PHE A 18 11.73 -5.94 -6.55
C PHE A 18 12.59 -7.21 -6.68
N CYS A 19 13.66 -7.19 -7.49
CA CYS A 19 14.62 -8.31 -7.53
C CYS A 19 15.26 -8.56 -6.16
N SER A 20 15.66 -7.51 -5.43
CA SER A 20 16.23 -7.67 -4.10
C SER A 20 15.23 -8.20 -3.07
N ILE A 21 13.92 -7.99 -3.24
CA ILE A 21 12.88 -8.61 -2.41
C ILE A 21 12.68 -10.08 -2.78
N GLU A 22 12.70 -10.39 -4.07
CA GLU A 22 12.55 -11.75 -4.60
C GLU A 22 13.68 -12.65 -4.10
N GLU A 23 14.94 -12.26 -4.34
CA GLU A 23 16.16 -13.03 -4.07
C GLU A 23 16.46 -13.18 -2.57
N ASN A 24 15.91 -12.31 -1.72
CA ASN A 24 16.21 -12.33 -0.29
C ASN A 24 15.44 -13.44 0.43
N GLY A 25 16.13 -14.54 0.71
CA GLY A 25 15.61 -15.67 1.50
C GLY A 25 15.32 -15.38 2.98
N LYS A 26 15.61 -14.17 3.48
CA LYS A 26 15.29 -13.74 4.86
C LYS A 26 13.92 -13.07 5.00
N LEU A 27 13.28 -12.74 3.88
CA LEU A 27 11.92 -12.20 3.85
C LEU A 27 10.91 -13.34 3.74
N TYR A 28 10.00 -13.42 4.71
CA TYR A 28 8.88 -14.34 4.64
C TYR A 28 7.84 -13.85 3.62
N VAL A 29 7.07 -14.78 3.05
CA VAL A 29 6.04 -14.47 2.03
C VAL A 29 5.07 -13.39 2.52
N GLN A 30 4.66 -13.46 3.80
CA GLN A 30 3.78 -12.48 4.42
C GLN A 30 4.39 -11.07 4.49
N GLU A 31 5.71 -10.97 4.72
CA GLU A 31 6.44 -9.70 4.69
C GLU A 31 6.49 -9.13 3.27
N LYS A 32 6.76 -9.98 2.26
CA LYS A 32 6.76 -9.57 0.86
C LYS A 32 5.37 -9.09 0.41
N ARG A 33 4.31 -9.75 0.87
CA ARG A 33 2.92 -9.35 0.62
C ARG A 33 2.57 -8.01 1.27
N LEU A 34 3.01 -7.77 2.52
CA LEU A 34 2.85 -6.46 3.16
C LEU A 34 3.54 -5.37 2.35
N ILE A 35 4.79 -5.60 1.92
CA ILE A 35 5.53 -4.64 1.10
C ILE A 35 4.76 -4.32 -0.17
N LEU A 36 4.33 -5.34 -0.90
CA LEU A 36 3.56 -5.16 -2.13
C LEU A 36 2.23 -4.44 -1.87
N PHE A 37 1.54 -4.76 -0.78
CA PHE A 37 0.29 -4.09 -0.41
C PHE A 37 0.50 -2.60 -0.12
N VAL A 38 1.57 -2.24 0.60
CA VAL A 38 1.94 -0.83 0.87
C VAL A 38 2.23 -0.08 -0.41
N VAL A 39 2.94 -0.72 -1.35
CA VAL A 39 3.21 -0.17 -2.68
C VAL A 39 1.88 0.10 -3.39
N LEU A 40 1.08 -0.95 -3.63
CA LEU A 40 -0.13 -0.88 -4.42
C LEU A 40 -1.16 0.10 -3.86
N SER A 41 -1.35 0.12 -2.54
CA SER A 41 -2.34 0.98 -1.87
C SER A 41 -1.89 2.44 -1.76
N ALA A 42 -0.63 2.75 -2.08
CA ALA A 42 0.01 4.02 -1.81
C ALA A 42 -0.27 4.54 -0.38
N SER A 43 -0.44 3.62 0.58
CA SER A 43 -0.80 3.95 1.96
C SER A 43 0.44 4.03 2.83
N HIS A 44 0.33 4.69 3.98
CA HIS A 44 1.43 4.76 4.92
C HIS A 44 1.65 3.38 5.56
N LEU A 45 2.90 2.91 5.70
CA LEU A 45 3.21 1.59 6.25
C LEU A 45 2.49 1.32 7.56
N LYS A 46 2.50 2.29 8.47
CA LYS A 46 1.81 2.18 9.77
C LYS A 46 0.33 1.79 9.62
N HIS A 47 -0.38 2.37 8.66
CA HIS A 47 -1.80 2.03 8.45
C HIS A 47 -1.95 0.60 7.95
N CYS A 48 -1.05 0.14 7.08
CA CYS A 48 -1.07 -1.24 6.59
C CYS A 48 -0.69 -2.25 7.67
N LEU A 49 0.20 -1.88 8.60
CA LEU A 49 0.56 -2.71 9.76
C LEU A 49 -0.61 -2.85 10.73
N ASP A 50 -1.30 -1.76 11.02
CA ASP A 50 -2.43 -1.70 11.97
C ASP A 50 -3.77 -2.12 11.32
N LEU A 51 -3.73 -2.67 10.10
CA LEU A 51 -4.90 -3.12 9.34
C LEU A 51 -5.50 -4.38 9.95
N GLU A 52 -6.76 -4.29 10.37
CA GLU A 52 -7.52 -5.40 10.93
C GLU A 52 -8.55 -5.97 9.94
N TRP A 53 -8.94 -7.22 10.13
CA TRP A 53 -9.98 -7.84 9.30
C TRP A 53 -11.32 -7.12 9.37
N THR A 54 -11.63 -6.49 10.52
CA THR A 54 -12.84 -5.69 10.73
C THR A 54 -12.83 -4.37 9.96
N ASP A 55 -11.66 -3.91 9.51
CA ASP A 55 -11.52 -2.68 8.72
C ASP A 55 -11.83 -2.93 7.23
N ILE A 56 -11.97 -4.20 6.80
CA ILE A 56 -12.16 -4.60 5.40
C ILE A 56 -13.61 -5.05 5.17
N ASP A 57 -14.27 -4.40 4.21
CA ASP A 57 -15.53 -4.84 3.64
C ASP A 57 -15.23 -5.50 2.27
N LEU A 58 -15.21 -6.84 2.26
CA LEU A 58 -14.93 -7.63 1.04
C LEU A 58 -16.06 -7.58 0.02
N GLU A 59 -17.31 -7.32 0.44
CA GLU A 59 -18.44 -7.19 -0.49
C GLU A 59 -18.36 -5.88 -1.26
N LYS A 60 -18.00 -4.79 -0.56
CA LYS A 60 -17.81 -3.48 -1.17
C LYS A 60 -16.41 -3.27 -1.75
N CYS A 61 -15.49 -4.20 -1.51
CA CYS A 61 -14.07 -4.10 -1.86
C CYS A 61 -13.43 -2.80 -1.35
N VAL A 62 -13.64 -2.47 -0.06
CA VAL A 62 -13.07 -1.27 0.57
C VAL A 62 -12.38 -1.60 1.88
N TRP A 63 -11.32 -0.85 2.17
CA TRP A 63 -10.70 -0.74 3.47
C TRP A 63 -11.08 0.61 4.10
N THR A 64 -11.68 0.59 5.28
CA THR A 64 -11.96 1.78 6.07
C THR A 64 -10.89 1.94 7.14
N LEU A 65 -10.01 2.94 6.99
CA LEU A 65 -9.06 3.35 8.02
C LEU A 65 -9.81 4.18 9.08
N PRO A 66 -9.91 3.71 10.33
CA PRO A 66 -10.59 4.43 11.40
C PRO A 66 -9.98 5.80 11.73
N ALA A 67 -10.79 6.71 12.27
CA ALA A 67 -10.37 8.07 12.61
C ALA A 67 -9.27 8.12 13.68
N ASP A 68 -9.35 7.23 14.66
CA ASP A 68 -8.38 7.03 15.74
C ASP A 68 -7.02 6.49 15.24
N LYS A 69 -7.02 5.76 14.13
CA LYS A 69 -5.81 5.29 13.43
C LYS A 69 -5.30 6.29 12.37
N SER A 70 -6.09 7.33 12.06
CA SER A 70 -5.79 8.32 11.03
C SER A 70 -5.00 9.51 11.58
N LYS A 71 -4.01 9.99 10.83
CA LYS A 71 -3.22 11.18 11.18
C LYS A 71 -4.07 12.45 11.36
N TYR A 72 -5.24 12.51 10.72
CA TYR A 72 -6.07 13.72 10.64
C TYR A 72 -7.32 13.66 11.53
N GLY A 73 -7.50 12.59 12.31
CA GLY A 73 -8.69 12.44 13.16
C GLY A 73 -9.99 12.21 12.38
N SER A 74 -9.89 11.91 11.08
CA SER A 74 -11.01 11.55 10.22
C SER A 74 -10.78 10.20 9.54
N SER A 75 -11.85 9.39 9.46
CA SER A 75 -11.80 8.07 8.83
C SER A 75 -11.52 8.19 7.33
N GLN A 76 -10.73 7.28 6.77
CA GLN A 76 -10.46 7.25 5.32
C GLN A 76 -10.96 5.98 4.68
N VAL A 77 -11.59 6.08 3.51
CA VAL A 77 -12.05 4.90 2.75
C VAL A 77 -11.15 4.68 1.54
N ILE A 78 -10.45 3.56 1.51
CA ILE A 78 -9.50 3.17 0.48
C ILE A 78 -10.13 2.03 -0.35
N PRO A 79 -10.40 2.23 -1.66
CA PRO A 79 -10.89 1.15 -2.49
C PRO A 79 -9.78 0.12 -2.73
N LEU A 80 -10.14 -1.16 -2.62
CA LEU A 80 -9.24 -2.28 -2.82
C LEU A 80 -9.30 -2.71 -4.28
N THR A 81 -8.14 -2.79 -4.94
CA THR A 81 -8.02 -3.30 -6.30
C THR A 81 -7.92 -4.83 -6.31
N ASP A 82 -8.09 -5.44 -7.47
CA ASP A 82 -8.03 -6.91 -7.60
C ASP A 82 -6.71 -7.50 -7.08
N MET A 83 -5.58 -6.84 -7.31
CA MET A 83 -4.29 -7.31 -6.77
C MET A 83 -4.21 -7.18 -5.25
N MET A 84 -4.77 -6.12 -4.67
CA MET A 84 -4.85 -5.97 -3.21
C MET A 84 -5.74 -7.05 -2.60
N LEU A 85 -6.88 -7.33 -3.22
CA LEU A 85 -7.80 -8.37 -2.79
C LEU A 85 -7.16 -9.77 -2.87
N LYS A 86 -6.38 -10.05 -3.91
CA LYS A 86 -5.58 -11.29 -4.01
C LYS A 86 -4.64 -11.45 -2.81
N ILE A 87 -3.90 -10.39 -2.48
CA ILE A 87 -2.99 -10.39 -1.31
C ILE A 87 -3.79 -10.66 -0.02
N ILE A 88 -4.88 -9.93 0.19
CA ILE A 88 -5.74 -10.07 1.39
C ILE A 88 -6.27 -11.50 1.51
N ASN A 89 -6.77 -12.08 0.42
CA ASN A 89 -7.32 -13.43 0.41
C ASN A 89 -6.24 -14.50 0.69
N LEU A 90 -5.05 -14.35 0.11
CA LEU A 90 -3.92 -15.25 0.38
C LEU A 90 -3.47 -15.15 1.84
N GLN A 91 -3.37 -13.94 2.39
CA GLN A 91 -3.09 -13.74 3.81
C GLN A 91 -4.13 -14.41 4.70
N LYS A 92 -5.41 -14.28 4.36
CA LYS A 92 -6.52 -14.89 5.10
C LYS A 92 -6.46 -16.42 5.07
N SER A 93 -6.03 -17.03 3.96
CA SER A 93 -5.96 -18.49 3.82
C SER A 93 -4.75 -19.12 4.53
N GLU A 94 -3.69 -18.35 4.75
CA GLU A 94 -2.42 -18.87 5.28
C GLU A 94 -2.18 -18.51 6.76
N GLN A 95 -3.09 -17.77 7.39
CA GLN A 95 -2.97 -17.37 8.78
C GLN A 95 -4.17 -17.80 9.60
N ASN A 96 -3.89 -18.39 10.76
CA ASN A 96 -4.89 -18.75 11.75
C ASN A 96 -4.81 -17.79 12.94
N ASP A 97 -5.98 -17.38 13.43
CA ASP A 97 -6.19 -16.71 14.72
C ASP A 97 -5.43 -15.39 14.95
N SER A 98 -5.54 -14.46 13.99
CA SER A 98 -5.16 -13.05 14.20
C SER A 98 -6.26 -12.08 13.82
N ASN A 99 -6.37 -10.96 14.55
CA ASN A 99 -7.21 -9.83 14.17
C ASN A 99 -6.59 -8.98 13.05
N PHE A 100 -5.26 -9.05 12.87
CA PHE A 100 -4.53 -8.26 11.88
C PHE A 100 -4.42 -9.01 10.54
N VAL A 101 -4.42 -8.26 9.44
CA VAL A 101 -4.18 -8.79 8.09
C VAL A 101 -2.69 -9.10 7.87
N PHE A 102 -1.82 -8.35 8.55
CA PHE A 102 -0.38 -8.52 8.54
C PHE A 102 0.15 -8.62 9.98
N PRO A 103 -0.08 -9.75 10.66
CA PRO A 103 0.38 -9.95 12.03
C PRO A 103 1.87 -10.21 12.11
N ASN A 104 2.39 -10.10 13.33
CA ASN A 104 3.72 -10.54 13.67
C ASN A 104 3.83 -12.06 13.52
N LEU A 105 4.92 -12.51 12.91
CA LEU A 105 5.18 -13.92 12.64
C LEU A 105 5.39 -14.76 13.91
N LEU A 106 5.82 -14.12 15.01
CA LEU A 106 6.06 -14.79 16.29
C LEU A 106 4.89 -14.65 17.26
N ASP A 107 4.06 -13.63 17.09
CA ASP A 107 2.94 -13.31 17.97
C ASP A 107 1.74 -12.83 17.13
N PRO A 108 0.81 -13.73 16.76
CA PRO A 108 -0.36 -13.38 15.95
C PRO A 108 -1.29 -12.35 16.61
N SER A 109 -1.15 -12.09 17.91
CA SER A 109 -1.95 -11.09 18.62
C SER A 109 -1.48 -9.64 18.41
N SER A 110 -0.31 -9.45 17.78
CA SER A 110 0.26 -8.13 17.48
C SER A 110 0.50 -7.93 15.98
N PRO A 111 0.51 -6.67 15.49
CA PRO A 111 0.80 -6.38 14.10
C PRO A 111 2.29 -6.62 13.79
N MET A 112 2.61 -6.82 12.52
CA MET A 112 3.99 -7.05 12.07
C MET A 112 4.93 -5.89 12.49
N SER A 113 6.15 -6.23 12.89
CA SER A 113 7.09 -5.21 13.36
C SER A 113 7.65 -4.36 12.22
N SER A 114 7.43 -3.05 12.29
CA SER A 114 8.07 -2.06 11.40
C SER A 114 9.60 -2.13 11.43
N LYS A 115 10.19 -2.41 12.61
CA LYS A 115 11.64 -2.59 12.78
C LYS A 115 12.15 -3.81 12.03
N ARG A 116 11.43 -4.94 12.10
CA ARG A 116 11.76 -6.16 11.35
C ARG A 116 11.74 -5.90 9.85
N LEU A 117 10.68 -5.24 9.36
CA LEU A 117 10.57 -4.91 7.93
C LEU A 117 11.72 -3.99 7.48
N THR A 118 12.02 -2.96 8.26
CA THR A 118 13.12 -2.02 7.96
C THR A 118 14.47 -2.72 7.93
N LEU A 119 14.73 -3.61 8.90
CA LEU A 119 15.97 -4.38 8.94
C LEU A 119 16.07 -5.35 7.75
N ALA A 120 14.96 -5.97 7.35
CA ALA A 120 14.92 -6.87 6.21
C ALA A 120 15.22 -6.14 4.89
N LEU A 121 14.65 -4.95 4.70
CA LEU A 121 14.93 -4.09 3.55
C LEU A 121 16.38 -3.61 3.51
N LYS A 122 16.96 -3.29 4.68
CA LYS A 122 18.39 -3.00 4.79
C LYS A 122 19.24 -4.15 4.25
N PHE A 123 18.89 -5.41 4.55
CA PHE A 123 19.58 -6.57 3.98
C PHE A 123 19.38 -6.74 2.48
N CYS A 124 18.33 -6.16 1.89
CA CYS A 124 18.14 -6.08 0.43
C CYS A 124 19.02 -5.01 -0.23
N GLY A 125 19.92 -4.34 0.49
CA GLY A 125 20.73 -3.24 -0.05
C GLY A 125 19.92 -1.97 -0.31
N LEU A 126 18.71 -1.88 0.28
CA LEU A 126 17.79 -0.76 0.13
C LEU A 126 17.96 0.26 1.27
N ASP A 127 19.19 0.43 1.73
CA ASP A 127 19.55 1.42 2.73
C ASP A 127 19.21 2.83 2.21
N GLY A 128 18.36 3.56 2.93
CA GLY A 128 17.85 4.89 2.52
C GLY A 128 16.53 4.86 1.73
N LEU A 129 16.22 3.76 1.06
CA LEU A 129 14.90 3.47 0.47
C LEU A 129 13.97 2.86 1.53
N SER A 130 13.78 3.57 2.64
CA SER A 130 12.90 3.02 3.66
C SER A 130 11.47 3.00 3.09
N ILE A 131 10.80 1.86 3.14
CA ILE A 131 9.34 1.78 2.93
C ILE A 131 8.61 2.76 3.87
N LEU A 132 9.24 3.14 4.98
CA LEU A 132 8.77 4.19 5.89
C LEU A 132 8.78 5.59 5.25
N TYR A 133 9.62 5.87 4.24
CA TYR A 133 9.63 7.10 3.43
C TYR A 133 8.62 7.08 2.27
N SER A 134 7.84 6.00 2.18
CA SER A 134 6.63 5.80 1.36
C SER A 134 6.85 5.77 -0.16
N PHE A 135 6.16 4.85 -0.82
CA PHE A 135 5.97 4.83 -2.28
C PHE A 135 5.03 5.97 -2.76
N ARG A 136 4.56 6.82 -1.83
CA ARG A 136 3.60 7.90 -2.10
C ARG A 136 4.15 9.03 -2.98
N PRO A 137 5.40 9.50 -2.82
CA PRO A 137 5.96 10.49 -3.74
C PRO A 137 6.11 9.92 -5.15
N LEU A 138 6.54 8.65 -5.28
CA LEU A 138 6.57 7.93 -6.55
C LEU A 138 5.17 7.86 -7.17
N PHE A 139 4.19 7.36 -6.43
CA PHE A 139 2.79 7.30 -6.86
C PHE A 139 2.31 8.67 -7.32
N PHE A 140 2.52 9.70 -6.50
CA PHE A 140 2.07 11.05 -6.79
C PHE A 140 2.69 11.58 -8.08
N SER A 141 4.00 11.41 -8.28
CA SER A 141 4.65 11.84 -9.52
C SER A 141 4.13 11.06 -10.70
N LEU A 142 4.19 9.73 -10.68
CA LEU A 142 3.78 8.88 -11.82
C LEU A 142 2.35 9.15 -12.26
N VAL A 143 1.42 9.24 -11.31
CA VAL A 143 0.02 9.49 -11.63
C VAL A 143 -0.19 10.92 -12.12
N SER A 144 0.48 11.91 -11.51
CA SER A 144 0.38 13.30 -11.97
C SER A 144 0.97 13.47 -13.38
N ASP A 145 2.08 12.81 -13.68
CA ASP A 145 2.77 12.86 -14.98
C ASP A 145 2.00 12.10 -16.08
N SER A 146 0.99 11.31 -15.73
CA SER A 146 0.13 10.63 -16.71
C SER A 146 -0.86 11.59 -17.41
N ASP A 147 -1.08 12.78 -16.84
CA ASP A 147 -2.07 13.78 -17.27
C ASP A 147 -3.53 13.25 -17.37
N GLN A 148 -3.83 12.06 -16.83
CA GLN A 148 -5.17 11.45 -16.88
C GLN A 148 -6.11 11.94 -15.78
N TRP A 149 -5.58 12.44 -14.66
CA TRP A 149 -6.34 12.89 -13.50
C TRP A 149 -5.89 14.27 -13.02
N SER A 150 -6.83 14.99 -12.40
CA SER A 150 -6.48 16.25 -11.74
C SER A 150 -5.50 16.00 -10.59
N VAL A 151 -4.57 16.93 -10.37
CA VAL A 151 -3.63 16.87 -9.24
C VAL A 151 -4.37 16.72 -7.91
N GLU A 152 -5.57 17.31 -7.80
CA GLU A 152 -6.41 17.21 -6.62
C GLU A 152 -6.92 15.77 -6.40
N SER A 153 -7.40 15.10 -7.44
CA SER A 153 -7.81 13.69 -7.38
C SER A 153 -6.65 12.78 -6.95
N VAL A 154 -5.44 13.04 -7.43
CA VAL A 154 -4.22 12.29 -7.01
C VAL A 154 -3.88 12.55 -5.54
N ARG A 155 -3.93 13.81 -5.09
CA ARG A 155 -3.73 14.19 -3.68
C ARG A 155 -4.77 13.56 -2.75
N ASN A 156 -6.02 13.54 -3.17
CA ASN A 156 -7.12 12.89 -2.46
C ASN A 156 -6.88 11.38 -2.32
N THR A 157 -6.32 10.75 -3.36
CA THR A 157 -6.03 9.31 -3.35
C THR A 157 -4.97 8.92 -2.34
N ILE A 158 -3.96 9.75 -2.12
CA ILE A 158 -2.97 9.52 -1.05
C ILE A 158 -3.43 10.05 0.33
N GLY A 159 -4.64 10.59 0.45
CA GLY A 159 -5.20 11.08 1.71
C GLY A 159 -4.58 12.40 2.19
N HIS A 160 -4.21 13.30 1.26
CA HIS A 160 -3.79 14.67 1.60
C HIS A 160 -4.99 15.57 1.95
N LEU A 161 -6.20 15.20 1.52
CA LEU A 161 -7.47 15.77 1.97
C LEU A 161 -8.38 14.63 2.43
N GLU A 162 -9.34 14.96 3.28
CA GLU A 162 -10.20 14.02 4.00
C GLU A 162 -11.07 13.19 3.05
N PHE A 163 -10.53 12.09 2.55
CA PHE A 163 -11.29 11.12 1.76
C PHE A 163 -12.11 10.23 2.69
N ASN A 164 -13.15 10.81 3.28
CA ASN A 164 -14.02 10.20 4.28
C ASN A 164 -15.40 9.87 3.69
N GLU A 165 -16.27 9.25 4.49
CA GLU A 165 -17.63 8.95 4.05
C GLU A 165 -18.42 10.18 3.61
N THR A 166 -18.17 11.34 4.22
CA THR A 166 -18.83 12.60 3.86
C THR A 166 -18.49 13.02 2.44
N LEU A 167 -17.22 12.94 2.05
CA LEU A 167 -16.80 13.19 0.68
C LEU A 167 -17.47 12.21 -0.29
N ILE A 168 -17.50 10.92 0.04
CA ILE A 168 -18.14 9.90 -0.81
C ILE A 168 -19.65 10.13 -0.94
N LYS A 169 -20.31 10.58 0.13
CA LYS A 169 -21.74 10.92 0.13
C LYS A 169 -22.00 12.16 -0.75
N ASN A 170 -21.12 13.16 -0.69
CA ASN A 170 -21.26 14.41 -1.44
C ASN A 170 -20.82 14.30 -2.90
N ASP A 171 -19.85 13.44 -3.18
CA ASP A 171 -19.32 13.15 -4.51
C ASP A 171 -19.27 11.63 -4.74
N LYS A 172 -20.30 11.13 -5.43
CA LYS A 172 -20.44 9.71 -5.76
C LYS A 172 -19.38 9.20 -6.73
N ASN A 173 -18.66 10.09 -7.42
CA ASN A 173 -17.58 9.71 -8.34
C ASN A 173 -16.22 9.69 -7.65
N ALA A 174 -16.03 10.38 -6.52
CA ALA A 174 -14.76 10.41 -5.80
C ALA A 174 -14.18 9.01 -5.52
N LEU A 175 -15.01 8.05 -5.09
CA LEU A 175 -14.56 6.66 -4.84
C LEU A 175 -14.22 5.92 -6.12
N LYS A 176 -14.95 6.19 -7.21
CA LYS A 176 -14.69 5.60 -8.52
C LYS A 176 -13.37 6.12 -9.09
N ASP A 177 -13.14 7.42 -9.01
CA ASP A 177 -11.89 8.05 -9.46
C ASP A 177 -10.71 7.54 -8.66
N ARG A 178 -10.84 7.50 -7.32
CA ARG A 178 -9.79 6.94 -6.44
C ARG A 178 -9.47 5.49 -6.80
N LYS A 179 -10.50 4.68 -7.08
CA LYS A 179 -10.33 3.29 -7.51
C LYS A 179 -9.61 3.21 -8.87
N ALA A 180 -10.06 3.97 -9.87
CA ALA A 180 -9.46 3.99 -11.20
C ALA A 180 -7.97 4.40 -11.17
N ILE A 181 -7.62 5.39 -10.34
CA ILE A 181 -6.23 5.81 -10.14
C ILE A 181 -5.39 4.65 -9.55
N LEU A 182 -5.88 3.98 -8.50
CA LEU A 182 -5.16 2.87 -7.86
C LEU A 182 -5.07 1.65 -8.79
N GLU A 183 -6.08 1.39 -9.62
CA GLU A 183 -6.05 0.33 -10.64
C GLU A 183 -5.02 0.62 -11.71
N TRP A 184 -4.98 1.84 -12.24
CA TRP A 184 -3.97 2.25 -13.22
C TRP A 184 -2.56 2.14 -12.65
N TYR A 185 -2.35 2.62 -11.42
CA TYR A 185 -1.07 2.49 -10.73
C TYR A 185 -0.71 1.03 -10.50
N GLY A 186 -1.68 0.19 -10.14
CA GLY A 186 -1.52 -1.25 -10.03
C GLY A 186 -1.04 -1.87 -11.34
N GLU A 187 -1.70 -1.56 -12.47
CA GLU A 187 -1.28 -2.06 -13.78
C GLU A 187 0.14 -1.62 -14.15
N TYR A 188 0.54 -0.40 -13.81
CA TYR A 188 1.94 0.05 -13.96
C TYR A 188 2.91 -0.81 -13.12
N MET A 189 2.53 -1.16 -11.88
CA MET A 189 3.38 -1.95 -10.98
C MET A 189 3.35 -3.47 -11.25
N LYS A 190 2.39 -3.94 -12.04
CA LYS A 190 2.07 -5.36 -12.25
C LYS A 190 3.24 -6.22 -12.70
N LYS A 191 4.09 -5.72 -13.59
CA LYS A 191 5.26 -6.47 -14.07
C LYS A 191 6.22 -6.84 -12.95
N TRP A 192 6.40 -5.96 -11.97
CA TRP A 192 7.25 -6.19 -10.81
C TRP A 192 6.51 -6.98 -9.73
N ALA A 193 5.22 -6.74 -9.54
CA ALA A 193 4.40 -7.53 -8.62
C ALA A 193 4.40 -9.02 -8.98
N ASN A 194 4.26 -9.33 -10.27
CA ASN A 194 4.24 -10.71 -10.77
C ASN A 194 5.61 -11.41 -10.66
N SER A 195 6.72 -10.66 -10.69
CA SER A 195 8.05 -11.29 -10.56
C SER A 195 8.25 -11.91 -9.18
N LEU A 196 7.56 -11.40 -8.15
CA LEU A 196 7.70 -11.92 -6.80
C LEU A 196 7.12 -13.33 -6.61
N ASN A 197 6.25 -13.82 -7.49
CA ASN A 197 5.57 -15.12 -7.38
C ASN A 197 4.88 -15.34 -6.00
N ILE A 198 4.30 -14.29 -5.41
CA ILE A 198 3.64 -14.31 -4.08
C ILE A 198 2.14 -13.98 -4.11
N ILE A 199 1.58 -13.76 -5.31
CA ILE A 199 0.18 -13.40 -5.60
C ILE A 199 -0.39 -14.21 -6.76
#